data_AF-A0A6C1RZS0-F1
#
_entry.id   AF-A0A6C1RZS0-F1
#
_cell.length_a   1.000
_cell.length_b   1.000
_cell.length_c   1.000
_cell.angle_alpha   90.00
_cell.angle_beta   90.00
_cell.angle_gamma   90.00
#
_symmetry.space_group_name_H-M   'P 1'
#
loop_
_entity.id
_entity.type
_entity.pdbx_description
1 polymer ?
#
loop_
_entity_poly.entity_id
_entity_poly.type
_entity_poly.pdbx_seq_one_letter_code
_entity_poly.pdbx_strand_id
1 'polypeptide(L)'
;MKKLIVLLALVSFGFITKAANELNVASNKTGKDISYVIAGGKSYFSNEARVLLNRIRMHLEDGVVLTIPLRNVDAYIIDGRIFHRLPLVDKRGNERGSALLELVAERNDLRLYRHASVDRRLACWFEDNRGKTGMYFVYKGDEYHVSVDERNFRTVLPFFGIQTF
;
A
#
# COMPACT_ATOMS: atom_id res chain seq x y z
N MET A 1 32.30 11.02 21.71
CA MET A 1 32.10 9.93 20.72
C MET A 1 30.64 9.49 20.55
N LYS A 2 29.83 9.37 21.62
CA LYS A 2 28.40 8.94 21.51
C LYS A 2 27.49 9.89 20.70
N LYS A 3 27.75 11.21 20.69
CA LYS A 3 26.92 12.19 19.97
C LYS A 3 27.16 12.23 18.44
N LEU A 4 28.33 11.77 17.97
CA LEU A 4 28.69 11.79 16.55
C LEU A 4 28.03 10.62 15.78
N ILE A 5 27.86 9.48 16.46
CA ILE A 5 27.21 8.28 15.90
C ILE A 5 25.72 8.51 15.65
N VAL A 6 25.05 9.27 16.54
CA VAL A 6 23.64 9.64 16.39
C VAL A 6 23.43 10.59 15.20
N LEU A 7 24.36 11.51 14.96
CA LEU A 7 24.29 12.43 13.81
C LEU A 7 24.50 11.69 12.48
N LEU A 8 25.44 10.75 12.41
CA LEU A 8 25.67 9.91 11.23
C LEU A 8 24.48 8.99 10.92
N ALA A 9 23.81 8.45 11.95
CA ALA A 9 22.59 7.67 11.78
C ALA A 9 21.43 8.52 11.22
N LEU A 10 21.20 9.72 11.74
CA LEU A 10 20.15 10.63 11.26
C LEU A 10 20.38 11.09 9.81
N VAL A 11 21.63 11.36 9.43
CA VAL A 11 21.97 11.73 8.06
C VAL A 11 21.75 10.58 7.09
N SER A 12 22.02 9.32 7.49
CA SER A 12 21.75 8.15 6.64
C SER A 12 20.26 7.91 6.35
N PHE A 13 19.35 8.23 7.28
CA PHE A 13 17.91 8.14 7.03
C PHE A 13 17.38 9.19 6.06
N GLY A 14 17.97 10.40 6.04
CA GLY A 14 17.59 11.46 5.10
C GLY A 14 17.96 11.18 3.64
N PHE A 15 19.04 10.42 3.41
CA PHE A 15 19.43 10.02 2.06
C PHE A 15 18.60 8.84 1.51
N ILE A 16 18.09 7.96 2.38
CA ILE A 16 17.24 6.83 1.98
C ILE A 16 15.88 7.31 1.44
N THR A 17 15.28 8.33 2.05
CA THR A 17 13.98 8.86 1.58
C THR A 17 14.11 9.64 0.27
N LYS A 18 15.24 10.34 0.07
CA LYS A 18 15.55 11.01 -1.19
C LYS A 18 15.86 10.02 -2.31
N ALA A 19 16.62 8.95 -2.02
CA ALA A 19 16.89 7.87 -2.98
C ALA A 19 15.62 7.09 -3.34
N ALA A 20 14.70 6.85 -2.40
CA ALA A 20 13.41 6.20 -2.69
C ALA A 20 12.51 7.05 -3.61
N ASN A 21 12.50 8.37 -3.43
CA ASN A 21 11.79 9.28 -4.34
C ASN A 21 12.47 9.40 -5.71
N GLU A 22 13.80 9.38 -5.78
CA GLU A 22 14.54 9.40 -7.05
C GLU A 22 14.45 8.06 -7.81
N LEU A 23 14.36 6.93 -7.12
CA LEU A 23 14.09 5.60 -7.72
C LEU A 23 12.70 5.54 -8.37
N ASN A 24 11.68 6.14 -7.75
CA ASN A 24 10.34 6.25 -8.34
C ASN A 24 10.30 7.12 -9.60
N VAL A 25 11.24 8.06 -9.76
CA VAL A 25 11.35 8.94 -10.93
C VAL A 25 12.24 8.33 -12.03
N ALA A 26 13.29 7.59 -11.65
CA ALA A 26 14.22 6.95 -12.59
C ALA A 26 13.66 5.69 -13.27
N SER A 27 12.66 5.03 -12.68
CA SER A 27 12.07 3.80 -13.25
C SER A 27 11.28 4.01 -14.55
N ASN A 28 10.97 5.26 -14.90
CA ASN A 28 10.28 5.59 -16.16
C ASN A 28 11.16 5.48 -17.42
N LYS A 29 12.39 4.99 -17.32
CA LYS A 29 13.26 4.72 -18.47
C LYS A 29 13.90 3.34 -18.35
N THR A 30 13.34 2.36 -19.05
CA THR A 30 13.98 1.10 -19.50
C THR A 30 14.20 -0.06 -18.52
N GLY A 31 13.84 0.05 -17.24
CA GLY A 31 13.91 -1.06 -16.27
C GLY A 31 12.52 -1.57 -15.89
N LYS A 32 12.28 -2.87 -15.92
CA LYS A 32 11.05 -3.47 -15.37
C LYS A 32 11.08 -3.28 -13.85
N ASP A 33 10.07 -2.65 -13.26
CA ASP A 33 10.00 -2.41 -11.81
C ASP A 33 10.18 -3.73 -11.04
N ILE A 34 11.15 -3.77 -10.12
CA ILE A 34 11.34 -4.91 -9.22
C ILE A 34 10.07 -5.04 -8.37
N SER A 35 9.41 -6.19 -8.46
CA SER A 35 8.29 -6.52 -7.60
C SER A 35 8.80 -7.16 -6.31
N TYR A 36 8.11 -6.91 -5.19
CA TYR A 36 8.36 -7.60 -3.93
C TYR A 36 7.07 -8.16 -3.35
N VAL A 37 7.19 -9.25 -2.59
CA VAL A 37 6.12 -9.85 -1.80
C VAL A 37 6.65 -10.17 -0.41
N ILE A 38 5.91 -9.76 0.62
CA ILE A 38 6.17 -10.12 2.02
C ILE A 38 5.11 -11.12 2.45
N ALA A 39 5.55 -12.29 2.93
CA ALA A 39 4.66 -13.34 3.41
C ALA A 39 5.33 -14.13 4.53
N GLY A 40 4.69 -14.22 5.70
CA GLY A 40 5.17 -15.04 6.82
C GLY A 40 6.56 -14.61 7.32
N GLY A 41 6.80 -13.29 7.35
CA GLY A 41 8.08 -12.71 7.78
C GLY A 41 9.23 -12.83 6.76
N LYS A 42 8.97 -13.36 5.56
CA LYS A 42 9.96 -13.45 4.48
C LYS A 42 9.64 -12.45 3.38
N SER A 43 10.69 -11.88 2.79
CA SER A 43 10.60 -11.01 1.62
C SER A 43 11.10 -11.75 0.38
N TYR A 44 10.35 -11.65 -0.70
CA TYR A 44 10.66 -12.24 -2.00
C TYR A 44 10.72 -11.12 -3.03
N PHE A 45 11.67 -11.20 -3.97
CA PHE A 45 11.86 -10.20 -5.02
C PHE A 45 11.83 -10.88 -6.39
N SER A 46 11.26 -10.23 -7.39
CA SER A 46 11.19 -10.74 -8.76
C SER A 46 10.86 -9.63 -9.76
N ASN A 47 11.44 -9.72 -10.96
CA ASN A 47 11.02 -8.91 -12.11
C ASN A 47 9.82 -9.52 -12.87
N GLU A 48 9.35 -10.68 -12.42
CA GLU A 48 8.29 -11.49 -13.02
C GLU A 48 7.31 -11.96 -11.95
N ALA A 49 6.66 -11.00 -11.30
CA ALA A 49 5.55 -11.25 -10.39
C ALA A 49 4.22 -10.93 -11.06
N ARG A 50 3.18 -11.73 -10.79
CA ARG A 50 1.81 -11.47 -11.23
C ARG A 50 0.82 -11.82 -10.14
N VAL A 51 -0.18 -10.97 -9.94
CA VAL A 51 -1.34 -11.27 -9.10
C VAL A 51 -2.32 -12.11 -9.90
N LEU A 52 -2.66 -13.28 -9.37
CA LEU A 52 -3.74 -14.15 -9.84
C LEU A 52 -4.89 -14.08 -8.83
N LEU A 53 -6.06 -14.63 -9.18
CA LEU A 53 -7.31 -14.48 -8.42
C LEU A 53 -7.18 -14.65 -6.90
N ASN A 54 -6.40 -15.63 -6.42
CA ASN A 54 -6.23 -15.92 -4.99
C ASN A 54 -4.77 -16.15 -4.57
N ARG A 55 -3.81 -15.80 -5.43
CA ARG A 55 -2.38 -16.09 -5.22
C ARG A 55 -1.50 -15.13 -6.00
N ILE A 56 -0.28 -14.93 -5.54
CA ILE A 56 0.79 -14.30 -6.31
C ILE A 56 1.71 -15.40 -6.84
N ARG A 57 2.09 -15.30 -8.11
CA ARG A 57 3.10 -16.15 -8.74
C ARG A 57 4.32 -15.29 -9.08
N MET A 58 5.51 -15.78 -8.74
CA MET A 58 6.79 -15.12 -8.99
C MET A 58 7.78 -16.09 -9.62
N HIS A 59 8.62 -15.60 -10.54
CA HIS A 59 9.80 -16.33 -11.02
C HIS A 59 11.04 -15.75 -10.34
N LEU A 60 11.75 -16.57 -9.57
CA LEU A 60 12.97 -16.18 -8.87
C LEU A 60 14.19 -16.30 -9.81
N GLU A 61 15.31 -15.67 -9.44
CA GLU A 61 16.53 -15.63 -10.28
C GLU A 61 17.14 -17.00 -10.56
N ASP A 62 16.95 -17.96 -9.65
CA ASP A 62 17.39 -19.35 -9.78
C ASP A 62 16.47 -20.22 -10.67
N GLY A 63 15.46 -19.61 -11.30
CA GLY A 63 14.47 -20.29 -12.13
C GLY A 63 13.33 -20.94 -11.34
N VAL A 64 13.34 -20.84 -10.00
CA VAL A 64 12.26 -21.38 -9.16
C VAL A 64 10.99 -20.55 -9.34
N VAL A 65 9.87 -21.24 -9.51
CA VAL A 65 8.54 -20.62 -9.52
C VAL A 65 7.94 -20.68 -8.12
N LEU A 66 7.81 -19.51 -7.49
CA LEU A 66 7.16 -19.38 -6.19
C LEU A 66 5.69 -19.01 -6.38
N THR A 67 4.81 -19.68 -5.63
CA THR A 67 3.38 -19.36 -5.59
C THR A 67 2.91 -19.21 -4.15
N ILE A 68 2.41 -18.02 -3.81
CA ILE A 68 1.97 -17.68 -2.45
C ILE A 68 0.47 -17.36 -2.47
N PRO A 69 -0.37 -18.07 -1.69
CA PRO A 69 -1.77 -17.70 -1.52
C PRO A 69 -1.91 -16.29 -0.95
N LEU A 70 -2.81 -15.45 -1.49
CA LEU A 70 -3.00 -14.07 -1.04
C LEU A 70 -3.36 -13.96 0.45
N ARG A 71 -4.03 -14.98 1.01
CA ARG A 71 -4.34 -15.06 2.44
C ARG A 71 -3.11 -15.09 3.34
N ASN A 72 -1.94 -15.48 2.81
CA ASN A 72 -0.67 -15.54 3.53
C ASN A 72 0.25 -14.36 3.18
N VAL A 73 -0.21 -13.45 2.31
CA VAL A 73 0.57 -12.27 1.91
C VAL A 73 0.25 -11.12 2.86
N ASP A 74 1.30 -10.54 3.41
CA ASP A 74 1.24 -9.40 4.33
C ASP A 74 1.34 -8.08 3.55
N ALA A 75 2.19 -8.03 2.53
CA ALA A 75 2.36 -6.87 1.65
C ALA A 75 2.91 -7.27 0.27
N TYR A 76 2.67 -6.45 -0.75
CA TYR A 76 3.36 -6.59 -2.03
C TYR A 76 3.45 -5.26 -2.81
N ILE A 77 4.45 -5.14 -3.68
CA ILE A 77 4.46 -4.19 -4.80
C ILE A 77 4.54 -4.97 -6.11
N ILE A 78 3.57 -4.75 -7.01
CA ILE A 78 3.55 -5.30 -8.37
C ILE A 78 3.02 -4.20 -9.28
N ASP A 79 3.69 -3.97 -10.41
CA ASP A 79 3.36 -2.91 -11.39
C ASP A 79 3.26 -1.52 -10.74
N GLY A 80 4.19 -1.21 -9.82
CA GLY A 80 4.23 0.06 -9.10
C GLY A 80 3.10 0.28 -8.07
N ARG A 81 2.23 -0.71 -7.85
CA ARG A 81 1.10 -0.61 -6.91
C ARG A 81 1.42 -1.36 -5.63
N ILE A 82 1.32 -0.64 -4.51
CA ILE A 82 1.63 -1.16 -3.18
C ILE A 82 0.34 -1.61 -2.51
N PHE A 83 0.36 -2.79 -1.90
CA PHE A 83 -0.74 -3.33 -1.12
C PHE A 83 -0.27 -3.80 0.24
N HIS A 84 -1.05 -3.51 1.29
CA HIS A 84 -0.81 -3.94 2.66
C HIS A 84 -2.01 -4.67 3.23
N ARG A 85 -1.78 -5.74 3.99
CA ARG A 85 -2.82 -6.44 4.74
C ARG A 85 -3.14 -5.65 6.00
N LEU A 86 -4.34 -5.10 6.07
CA LEU A 86 -4.79 -4.26 7.16
C LEU A 86 -6.15 -4.72 7.70
N PRO A 87 -6.46 -4.47 8.99
CA PRO A 87 -7.75 -4.80 9.56
C PRO A 87 -8.85 -3.96 8.93
N LEU A 88 -9.94 -4.58 8.50
CA LEU A 88 -11.14 -3.91 8.01
C LEU A 88 -12.05 -3.57 9.17
N VAL A 89 -12.38 -2.30 9.31
CA VAL A 89 -13.33 -1.80 10.30
C VAL A 89 -14.59 -1.33 9.60
N ASP A 90 -15.75 -1.75 10.07
CA ASP A 90 -17.05 -1.35 9.51
C ASP A 90 -17.48 0.06 9.96
N LYS A 91 -18.55 0.57 9.36
CA LYS A 91 -19.12 1.90 9.70
C LYS A 91 -19.54 2.06 11.16
N ARG A 92 -19.65 0.96 11.92
CA ARG A 92 -20.00 0.94 13.35
C ARG A 92 -18.76 0.81 14.25
N GLY A 93 -17.57 0.75 13.67
CA GLY A 93 -16.31 0.60 14.42
C GLY A 93 -15.96 -0.85 14.75
N ASN A 94 -16.66 -1.85 14.20
CA ASN A 94 -16.33 -3.25 14.49
C ASN A 94 -15.32 -3.80 13.47
N GLU A 95 -14.33 -4.53 13.95
CA GLU A 95 -13.40 -5.26 13.09
C GLU A 95 -14.13 -6.43 12.38
N ARG A 96 -13.85 -6.59 11.08
CA ARG A 96 -14.47 -7.61 10.20
C ARG A 96 -13.45 -8.59 9.61
N GLY A 97 -12.22 -8.60 10.13
CA GLY A 97 -11.08 -9.36 9.62
C GLY A 97 -10.07 -8.45 8.92
N SER A 98 -9.26 -8.98 8.00
CA SER A 98 -8.25 -8.21 7.27
C SER A 98 -8.28 -8.44 5.76
N ALA A 99 -7.83 -7.45 5.00
CA ALA A 99 -7.72 -7.53 3.55
C ALA A 99 -6.46 -6.82 3.04
N LEU A 100 -6.00 -7.20 1.86
CA LEU A 100 -4.96 -6.48 1.13
C LEU A 100 -5.57 -5.21 0.53
N LEU A 101 -5.13 -4.06 1.01
CA LEU A 101 -5.61 -2.74 0.60
C LEU A 101 -4.53 -2.02 -0.20
N GLU A 102 -4.92 -1.35 -1.28
CA GLU A 102 -4.00 -0.60 -2.13
C GLU A 102 -3.64 0.73 -1.45
N LEU A 103 -2.35 1.02 -1.27
CA LEU A 103 -1.90 2.33 -0.82
C LEU A 103 -2.09 3.35 -1.96
N VAL A 104 -2.90 4.37 -1.70
CA VAL A 104 -3.24 5.41 -2.69
C VAL A 104 -2.41 6.66 -2.48
N ALA A 105 -2.25 7.10 -1.23
CA ALA A 105 -1.52 8.30 -0.88
C ALA A 105 -1.02 8.25 0.58
N GLU A 106 0.04 8.98 0.87
CA GLU A 106 0.58 9.17 2.22
C GLU A 106 0.81 10.66 2.48
N ARG A 107 0.42 11.14 3.66
CA ARG A 107 0.62 12.53 4.09
C ARG A 107 0.61 12.62 5.61
N ASN A 108 1.62 13.25 6.21
CA ASN A 108 1.73 13.48 7.65
C ASN A 108 1.52 12.19 8.48
N ASP A 109 2.23 11.11 8.12
CA ASP A 109 2.14 9.77 8.72
C ASP A 109 0.76 9.07 8.58
N LEU A 110 -0.20 9.70 7.91
CA LEU A 110 -1.47 9.09 7.55
C LEU A 110 -1.36 8.49 6.16
N ARG A 111 -1.95 7.31 5.99
CA ARG A 111 -1.98 6.56 4.75
C ARG A 111 -3.41 6.34 4.32
N LEU A 112 -3.74 6.75 3.11
CA LEU A 112 -5.02 6.50 2.47
C LEU A 112 -4.91 5.20 1.67
N TYR A 113 -5.78 4.25 1.99
CA TYR A 113 -5.89 2.97 1.31
C TYR A 113 -7.21 2.84 0.58
N ARG A 114 -7.21 2.10 -0.53
CA ARG A 114 -8.39 1.73 -1.29
C ARG A 114 -8.67 0.23 -1.20
N HIS A 115 -9.95 -0.11 -1.05
CA HIS A 115 -10.46 -1.46 -1.16
C HIS A 115 -11.50 -1.54 -2.29
N ALA A 116 -11.30 -2.47 -3.23
CA ALA A 116 -12.22 -2.75 -4.33
C ALA A 116 -13.25 -3.83 -3.92
N SER A 117 -13.96 -3.61 -2.81
CA SER A 117 -15.02 -4.51 -2.32
C SER A 117 -16.41 -3.94 -2.57
N VAL A 118 -17.37 -4.81 -2.86
CA VAL A 118 -18.81 -4.50 -3.00
C VAL A 118 -19.57 -4.46 -1.67
N ASP A 119 -18.92 -4.80 -0.54
CA ASP A 119 -19.58 -4.85 0.77
C ASP A 119 -19.80 -3.45 1.38
N ARG A 120 -20.92 -2.82 1.05
CA ARG A 120 -21.34 -1.48 1.52
C ARG A 120 -21.43 -1.32 3.05
N ARG A 121 -21.30 -2.40 3.83
CA ARG A 121 -21.20 -2.33 5.30
C ARG A 121 -19.87 -1.74 5.76
N LEU A 122 -18.81 -1.86 4.95
CA LEU A 122 -17.46 -1.40 5.30
C LEU A 122 -17.32 0.11 5.18
N ALA A 123 -17.60 0.68 4.01
CA ALA A 123 -17.53 2.12 3.77
C ALA A 123 -18.45 2.54 2.60
N CYS A 124 -18.45 3.84 2.27
CA CYS A 124 -19.08 4.33 1.04
C CYS A 124 -18.16 4.14 -0.17
N TRP A 125 -18.75 4.11 -1.37
CA TRP A 125 -18.02 4.04 -2.63
C TRP A 125 -17.82 5.44 -3.19
N PHE A 126 -16.60 5.70 -3.64
CA PHE A 126 -16.25 6.93 -4.33
C PHE A 126 -15.48 6.58 -5.61
N GLU A 127 -15.74 7.33 -6.66
CA GLU A 127 -14.95 7.31 -7.88
C GLU A 127 -13.92 8.45 -7.81
N ASP A 128 -12.65 8.11 -8.01
CA ASP A 128 -11.60 9.12 -8.13
C ASP A 128 -11.55 9.71 -9.54
N ASN A 129 -10.82 10.81 -9.71
CA ASN A 129 -10.62 11.47 -11.00
C ASN A 129 -9.90 10.63 -12.07
N ARG A 130 -9.51 9.40 -11.76
CA ARG A 130 -8.92 8.43 -12.70
C ARG A 130 -9.93 7.34 -13.07
N GLY A 131 -11.21 7.51 -12.70
CA GLY A 131 -12.28 6.55 -12.94
C GLY A 131 -12.21 5.30 -12.07
N LYS A 132 -11.44 5.32 -10.96
CA LYS A 132 -11.30 4.16 -10.09
C LYS A 132 -12.27 4.25 -8.92
N THR A 133 -13.21 3.32 -8.88
CA THR A 133 -14.16 3.19 -7.78
C THR A 133 -13.59 2.35 -6.64
N GLY A 134 -13.82 2.78 -5.41
CA GLY A 134 -13.51 1.97 -4.24
C GLY A 134 -13.97 2.58 -2.93
N MET A 135 -13.77 1.78 -1.88
CA MET A 135 -13.90 2.21 -0.49
C MET A 135 -12.55 2.71 -0.01
N TYR A 136 -12.54 3.83 0.70
CA TYR A 136 -11.29 4.44 1.18
C TYR A 136 -11.21 4.39 2.70
N PHE A 137 -10.01 4.13 3.20
CA PHE A 137 -9.72 3.97 4.62
C PHE A 137 -8.41 4.70 4.96
N VAL A 138 -8.37 5.36 6.09
CA VAL A 138 -7.18 6.06 6.59
C VAL A 138 -6.61 5.27 7.75
N TYR A 139 -5.30 5.06 7.73
CA TYR A 139 -4.54 4.44 8.82
C TYR A 139 -3.37 5.35 9.21
N LYS A 140 -2.93 5.22 10.45
CA LYS A 140 -1.67 5.77 10.94
C LYS A 140 -0.76 4.61 11.35
N GLY A 141 0.27 4.34 10.56
CA GLY A 141 0.96 3.05 10.64
C GLY A 141 -0.01 1.90 10.30
N ASP A 142 -0.18 0.96 11.23
CA ASP A 142 -1.09 -0.18 11.12
C ASP A 142 -2.42 0.03 11.88
N GLU A 143 -2.57 1.18 12.55
CA GLU A 143 -3.77 1.51 13.33
C GLU A 143 -4.84 2.18 12.45
N TYR A 144 -6.06 1.64 12.49
CA TYR A 144 -7.20 2.22 11.80
C TYR A 144 -7.52 3.60 12.37
N HIS A 145 -7.68 4.59 11.49
CA HIS A 145 -8.04 5.95 11.87
C HIS A 145 -9.49 6.29 11.51
N VAL A 146 -9.86 6.20 10.21
CA VAL A 146 -11.22 6.51 9.76
C VAL A 146 -11.54 5.92 8.39
N SER A 147 -12.77 5.45 8.18
CA SER A 147 -13.32 5.12 6.87
C SER A 147 -13.89 6.37 6.19
N VAL A 148 -13.66 6.52 4.89
CA VAL A 148 -14.24 7.63 4.14
C VAL A 148 -15.73 7.36 3.88
N ASP A 149 -16.56 8.36 4.19
CA ASP A 149 -18.01 8.32 4.04
C ASP A 149 -18.57 9.67 3.55
N GLU A 150 -19.87 9.73 3.33
CA GLU A 150 -20.58 10.92 2.81
C GLU A 150 -20.42 12.17 3.69
N ARG A 151 -20.07 11.99 4.97
CA ARG A 151 -19.91 13.09 5.93
C ARG A 151 -18.51 13.69 5.87
N ASN A 152 -17.49 12.89 5.55
CA ASN A 152 -16.09 13.31 5.64
C ASN A 152 -15.33 13.35 4.29
N PHE A 153 -15.87 12.79 3.20
CA PHE A 153 -15.12 12.64 1.94
C PHE A 153 -14.60 13.96 1.36
N ARG A 154 -15.40 15.04 1.48
CA ARG A 154 -15.05 16.39 1.01
C ARG A 154 -13.86 17.01 1.73
N THR A 155 -13.48 16.46 2.89
CA THR A 155 -12.31 16.90 3.65
C THR A 155 -11.17 15.90 3.52
N VAL A 156 -11.46 14.60 3.68
CA VAL A 156 -10.44 13.55 3.74
C VAL A 156 -9.77 13.35 2.39
N LEU A 157 -10.54 13.22 1.29
CA LEU A 157 -9.95 12.92 -0.02
C LEU A 157 -9.09 14.10 -0.54
N PRO A 158 -9.54 15.37 -0.48
CA PRO A 158 -8.70 16.50 -0.84
C PRO A 158 -7.46 16.68 0.05
N PHE A 159 -7.53 16.31 1.33
CA PHE A 159 -6.34 16.29 2.20
C PHE A 159 -5.24 15.37 1.62
N PHE A 160 -5.60 14.25 0.99
CA PHE A 160 -4.69 13.36 0.29
C PHE A 160 -4.46 13.72 -1.18
N GLY A 161 -4.98 14.86 -1.66
CA GLY A 161 -4.85 15.27 -3.06
C GLY A 161 -5.71 14.48 -4.03
N ILE A 162 -6.73 13.77 -3.54
CA ILE A 162 -7.69 13.02 -4.36
C ILE A 162 -8.91 13.90 -4.63
N GLN A 163 -9.21 14.12 -5.91
CA GLN A 163 -10.41 14.81 -6.36
C GLN A 163 -11.50 13.78 -6.68
N THR A 164 -12.71 14.05 -6.24
CA THR A 164 -13.90 13.19 -6.45
C THR A 164 -15.03 13.98 -7.09
N PHE A 165 -15.83 13.29 -7.91
CA PHE A 165 -17.03 13.82 -8.55
C PHE A 165 -18.30 13.34 -7.86
#